data_AF-A0A957HZH4-F1
#
_entry.id   AF-A0A957HZH4-F1
#
_cell.length_a   1.000
_cell.length_b   1.000
_cell.length_c   1.000
_cell.angle_alpha   90.00
_cell.angle_beta   90.00
_cell.angle_gamma   90.00
#
_symmetry.space_group_name_H-M   'P 1'
#
loop_
_entity.id
_entity.type
_entity.pdbx_description
1 polymer ?
#
loop_
_entity_poly.entity_id
_entity_poly.type
_entity_poly.pdbx_seq_one_letter_code
_entity_poly.pdbx_strand_id
1 'polypeptide(L)'
;MDDPKGFFAALLDFSFSEFITTKLVKILYGLLLIIIAIAFLGGMVSAVVSIFSRGGFLRGLGLLCGTPIIALIYIIMARAWTELIIVIFRIAENTTELAEQGRRKAGMG
;
A
#
# COMPACT_ATOMS: atom_id res chain seq x y z
N MET A 1 19.47 -12.69 22.02
CA MET A 1 18.84 -13.31 20.83
C MET A 1 17.69 -12.42 20.48
N ASP A 2 17.86 -11.57 19.47
CA ASP A 2 16.87 -10.58 19.07
C ASP A 2 15.65 -11.30 18.49
N ASP A 3 14.52 -11.16 19.17
CA ASP A 3 13.31 -11.93 18.92
C ASP A 3 12.63 -11.41 17.63
N PRO A 4 12.43 -12.21 16.58
CA PRO A 4 11.70 -11.82 15.36
C PRO A 4 10.20 -11.53 15.59
N LYS A 5 9.74 -11.52 16.85
CA LYS A 5 8.35 -11.32 17.25
C LYS A 5 7.85 -9.87 17.19
N GLY A 6 8.70 -8.85 16.98
CA GLY A 6 8.23 -7.46 16.97
C GLY A 6 7.35 -7.06 15.78
N PHE A 7 7.65 -7.55 14.57
CA PHE A 7 6.99 -7.07 13.33
C PHE A 7 5.64 -7.73 13.07
N PHE A 8 5.59 -9.07 13.12
CA PHE A 8 4.36 -9.81 12.86
C PHE A 8 3.38 -9.71 14.01
N ALA A 9 3.86 -9.58 15.26
CA ALA A 9 2.98 -9.30 16.39
C ALA A 9 2.35 -7.91 16.27
N ALA A 10 3.12 -6.88 15.89
CA ALA A 10 2.58 -5.54 15.65
C ALA A 10 1.63 -5.49 14.43
N LEU A 11 1.87 -6.30 13.39
CA LEU A 11 0.98 -6.39 12.22
C LEU A 11 -0.35 -7.08 12.54
N LEU A 12 -0.35 -8.04 13.47
CA LEU A 12 -1.54 -8.75 13.96
C LEU A 12 -2.10 -8.15 15.26
N ASP A 13 -1.60 -6.99 15.68
CA ASP A 13 -2.10 -6.27 16.83
C ASP A 13 -3.35 -5.45 16.43
N PHE A 14 -4.52 -6.07 16.61
CA PHE A 14 -5.82 -5.44 16.35
C PHE A 14 -6.16 -4.29 17.30
N SER A 15 -5.33 -4.04 18.32
CA SER A 15 -5.48 -2.92 19.26
C SER A 15 -5.02 -1.58 18.67
N PHE A 16 -4.13 -1.61 17.66
CA PHE A 16 -3.51 -0.41 17.05
C PHE A 16 -2.93 0.59 18.07
N SER A 17 -2.49 0.13 19.26
CA SER A 17 -2.12 1.03 20.35
C SER A 17 -0.74 1.68 20.18
N GLU A 18 0.08 1.21 19.24
CA GLU A 18 1.41 1.76 18.94
C GLU A 18 1.41 2.46 17.57
N PHE A 19 1.64 3.78 17.54
CA PHE A 19 1.74 4.60 16.33
C PHE A 19 3.04 4.30 15.55
N ILE A 20 3.19 3.09 15.00
CA ILE A 20 4.30 2.71 14.08
C ILE A 20 3.95 3.09 12.63
N THR A 21 3.07 4.06 12.44
CA THR A 21 2.25 4.12 11.23
C THR A 21 3.04 4.46 9.97
N THR A 22 4.07 5.30 10.06
CA THR A 22 4.94 5.62 8.91
C THR A 22 5.79 4.44 8.44
N LYS A 23 6.21 3.53 9.34
CA LYS A 23 6.87 2.27 8.94
C LYS A 23 5.86 1.30 8.33
N LEU A 24 4.66 1.21 8.91
CA LEU A 24 3.58 0.35 8.43
C LEU A 24 3.13 0.70 7.01
N VAL A 25 3.05 1.99 6.66
CA VAL A 25 2.68 2.39 5.28
C VAL A 25 3.71 1.93 4.23
N LYS A 26 5.01 1.92 4.56
CA LYS A 26 6.04 1.40 3.63
C LYS A 26 5.86 -0.09 3.37
N ILE A 27 5.54 -0.84 4.41
CA ILE A 27 5.25 -2.28 4.33
C ILE A 27 3.97 -2.51 3.53
N LEU A 28 2.92 -1.73 3.79
CA LEU A 28 1.66 -1.78 3.06
C LEU A 28 1.87 -1.52 1.56
N TYR A 29 2.68 -0.51 1.21
CA TYR A 29 3.03 -0.26 -0.19
C TYR A 29 3.74 -1.46 -0.83
N GLY A 30 4.73 -2.05 -0.14
CA GLY A 30 5.42 -3.25 -0.60
C GLY A 30 4.46 -4.43 -0.81
N LEU A 31 3.52 -4.64 0.12
CA LEU A 31 2.49 -5.68 0.01
C LEU A 31 1.56 -5.43 -1.17
N LEU A 32 1.10 -4.19 -1.38
CA LEU A 32 0.28 -3.81 -2.53
C LEU A 32 1.01 -4.09 -3.85
N LEU A 33 2.30 -3.76 -3.95
CA LEU A 33 3.10 -4.05 -5.13
C LEU A 33 3.22 -5.56 -5.39
N ILE A 34 3.42 -6.37 -4.35
CA ILE A 34 3.47 -7.83 -4.48
C ILE A 34 2.13 -8.38 -5.00
N ILE A 35 1.01 -7.90 -4.45
CA ILE A 35 -0.34 -8.30 -4.90
C ILE A 35 -0.55 -7.91 -6.36
N ILE A 36 -0.18 -6.68 -6.76
CA ILE A 36 -0.28 -6.23 -8.14
C ILE A 36 0.60 -7.07 -9.07
N ALA A 37 1.82 -7.42 -8.64
CA ALA A 37 2.71 -8.28 -9.42
C ALA A 37 2.14 -9.69 -9.62
N ILE A 38 1.57 -10.29 -8.58
CA ILE A 38 0.91 -11.61 -8.67
C ILE A 38 -0.30 -11.53 -9.60
N ALA A 39 -1.14 -10.50 -9.45
CA ALA A 39 -2.31 -10.28 -10.31
C ALA A 39 -1.90 -10.06 -11.78
N PHE A 40 -0.81 -9.33 -12.01
CA PHE A 40 -0.22 -9.14 -13.35
C PHE A 40 0.21 -10.47 -13.95
N LEU A 41 0.97 -11.30 -13.22
CA LEU A 41 1.39 -12.62 -13.69
C LEU A 41 0.18 -13.52 -14.00
N GLY A 42 -0.82 -13.55 -13.11
CA GLY A 42 -2.06 -14.28 -13.33
C GLY A 42 -2.84 -13.80 -14.56
N GLY A 43 -2.89 -12.47 -14.78
CA GLY A 43 -3.48 -11.87 -15.97
C GLY A 43 -2.74 -12.22 -17.26
N MET A 44 -1.40 -12.23 -17.22
CA MET A 44 -0.58 -12.64 -18.36
C MET A 44 -0.74 -14.12 -18.71
N VAL A 45 -0.77 -15.01 -17.70
CA VAL A 45 -1.08 -16.43 -17.92
C VAL A 45 -2.48 -16.58 -18.52
N SER A 46 -3.47 -15.87 -17.99
CA SER A 46 -4.85 -15.89 -18.49
C SER A 46 -4.94 -15.38 -19.93
N ALA A 47 -4.15 -14.37 -20.30
CA ALA A 47 -4.06 -13.85 -21.66
C ALA A 47 -3.56 -14.94 -22.62
N VAL A 48 -2.44 -15.58 -22.29
CA VAL A 48 -1.85 -16.66 -23.11
C VAL A 48 -2.82 -17.83 -23.26
N VAL A 49 -3.42 -18.32 -22.17
CA VAL A 49 -4.41 -19.41 -22.22
C VAL A 49 -5.60 -19.04 -23.09
N SER A 50 -6.07 -17.79 -23.02
CA SER A 50 -7.20 -17.31 -23.82
C SER A 50 -6.88 -17.31 -25.32
N ILE A 51 -5.65 -16.98 -25.74
CA ILE A 51 -5.24 -16.98 -27.15
C ILE A 51 -5.40 -18.36 -27.79
N PHE A 52 -5.05 -19.42 -27.07
CA PHE A 52 -5.12 -20.80 -27.56
C PHE A 52 -6.51 -21.43 -27.41
N SER A 53 -7.46 -20.74 -26.78
CA SER A 53 -8.84 -21.23 -26.63
C SER A 53 -9.68 -20.95 -27.88
N ARG A 54 -10.66 -21.83 -28.16
CA ARG A 54 -11.52 -21.73 -29.35
C ARG A 54 -12.32 -20.42 -29.32
N GLY A 55 -12.05 -19.50 -30.25
CA GLY A 55 -12.67 -18.18 -30.32
C GLY A 55 -12.12 -17.14 -29.32
N GLY A 56 -11.07 -17.48 -28.56
CA GLY A 56 -10.52 -16.61 -27.52
C GLY A 56 -9.41 -15.66 -27.96
N PHE A 57 -9.02 -15.68 -29.24
CA PHE A 57 -7.90 -14.88 -29.76
C PHE A 57 -8.00 -13.38 -29.43
N LEU A 58 -9.12 -12.74 -29.77
CA LEU A 58 -9.34 -11.31 -29.50
C LEU A 58 -9.33 -10.99 -28.00
N ARG A 59 -9.94 -11.86 -27.18
CA ARG A 59 -9.93 -11.72 -25.72
C ARG A 59 -8.51 -11.83 -25.17
N GLY A 60 -7.74 -12.81 -25.62
CA GLY A 60 -6.37 -13.03 -25.21
C GLY A 60 -5.46 -11.86 -25.57
N LEU A 61 -5.60 -11.30 -26.77
CA LEU A 61 -4.86 -10.09 -27.18
C LEU A 61 -5.26 -8.87 -26.34
N GLY A 62 -6.56 -8.69 -26.08
CA GLY A 62 -7.06 -7.63 -25.20
C GLY A 62 -6.49 -7.73 -23.78
N LEU A 63 -6.41 -8.93 -23.22
CA LEU A 63 -5.79 -9.17 -21.91
C LEU A 63 -4.28 -8.94 -21.95
N LEU A 64 -3.59 -9.34 -23.02
CA LEU A 64 -2.14 -9.19 -23.16
C LEU A 64 -1.73 -7.70 -23.14
N CYS A 65 -2.48 -6.85 -23.83
CA CYS A 65 -2.22 -5.40 -23.86
C CYS A 65 -2.84 -4.67 -22.67
N GLY A 66 -4.03 -5.09 -22.21
CA GLY A 66 -4.76 -4.44 -21.12
C GLY A 66 -4.16 -4.70 -19.74
N THR A 67 -3.66 -5.91 -19.49
CA THR A 67 -3.11 -6.29 -18.17
C THR A 67 -1.94 -5.39 -17.73
N PRO A 68 -0.92 -5.10 -18.58
CA PRO A 68 0.13 -4.14 -18.22
C PRO A 68 -0.40 -2.73 -17.91
N ILE A 69 -1.34 -2.23 -18.70
CA ILE A 69 -1.90 -0.89 -18.52
C ILE A 69 -2.65 -0.81 -17.19
N ILE A 70 -3.49 -1.81 -16.91
CA ILE A 70 -4.25 -1.91 -15.66
C ILE A 70 -3.29 -2.01 -14.46
N ALA A 71 -2.25 -2.84 -14.55
CA ALA A 71 -1.25 -2.97 -13.49
C ALA A 71 -0.54 -1.64 -13.19
N LEU A 72 -0.15 -0.88 -14.23
CA LEU A 72 0.46 0.44 -14.05
C LEU A 72 -0.49 1.42 -13.36
N ILE A 73 -1.77 1.44 -13.74
CA ILE A 73 -2.78 2.27 -13.08
C ILE A 73 -2.87 1.91 -11.60
N TYR A 74 -2.93 0.62 -11.26
CA TYR A 74 -2.97 0.18 -9.86
C TYR A 74 -1.71 0.56 -9.07
N ILE A 75 -0.52 0.52 -9.69
CA ILE A 75 0.73 0.96 -9.04
C ILE A 75 0.66 2.45 -8.71
N ILE A 76 0.22 3.28 -9.68
CA ILE A 76 0.08 4.73 -9.49
C ILE A 76 -0.95 5.01 -8.40
N MET A 77 -2.10 4.32 -8.42
CA MET A 77 -3.11 4.47 -7.38
C MET A 77 -2.58 4.04 -6.02
N ALA A 78 -1.90 2.89 -5.91
CA ALA A 78 -1.28 2.44 -4.66
C ALA A 78 -0.29 3.48 -4.12
N ARG A 79 0.47 4.13 -5.02
CA ARG A 79 1.38 5.22 -4.64
C ARG A 79 0.63 6.42 -4.08
N ALA A 80 -0.38 6.91 -4.80
CA ALA A 80 -1.18 8.05 -4.37
C ALA A 80 -1.89 7.78 -3.03
N TRP A 81 -2.45 6.58 -2.85
CA TRP A 81 -3.08 6.16 -1.60
C TRP A 81 -2.11 6.14 -0.43
N THR A 82 -0.95 5.51 -0.59
CA THR A 82 0.05 5.45 0.50
C THR A 82 0.63 6.82 0.83
N GLU A 83 0.79 7.69 -0.16
CA GLU A 83 1.22 9.07 0.06
C GLU A 83 0.17 9.88 0.81
N LEU A 84 -1.11 9.76 0.44
CA LEU A 84 -2.21 10.39 1.16
C LEU A 84 -2.26 9.95 2.63
N ILE A 85 -2.10 8.65 2.89
CA ILE A 85 -2.06 8.11 4.25
C ILE A 85 -0.90 8.73 5.05
N ILE A 86 0.32 8.76 4.48
CA ILE A 86 1.48 9.40 5.14
C ILE A 86 1.22 10.88 5.43
N VAL A 87 0.62 11.60 4.50
CA VAL A 87 0.31 13.03 4.68
C VAL A 87 -0.66 13.24 5.84
N ILE A 88 -1.73 12.44 5.93
CA ILE A 88 -2.69 12.53 7.03
C ILE A 88 -2.01 12.29 8.38
N PHE A 89 -1.15 11.27 8.48
CA PHE A 89 -0.43 10.99 9.72
C PHE A 89 0.54 12.10 10.10
N ARG A 90 1.27 12.66 9.13
CA ARG A 90 2.14 13.83 9.38
C ARG A 90 1.36 15.04 9.88
N ILE A 91 0.15 15.28 9.36
CA ILE A 91 -0.72 16.37 9.85
C ILE A 91 -1.13 16.12 11.30
N ALA A 92 -1.47 14.88 11.67
CA ALA A 92 -1.82 14.52 13.04
C ALA A 92 -0.65 14.71 14.02
N GLU A 93 0.55 14.29 13.62
CA GLU A 93 1.79 14.49 14.39
C GLU A 93 2.07 15.99 14.60
N ASN A 94 2.07 16.78 13.52
CA ASN A 94 2.30 18.22 13.57
C ASN A 94 1.26 18.96 14.45
N THR A 95 0.00 18.52 14.41
CA THR A 95 -1.07 19.11 15.24
C THR A 95 -0.82 18.86 16.73
N THR A 96 -0.34 17.67 17.06
CA THR A 96 0.03 17.30 18.44
C THR A 96 1.18 18.17 18.94
N GLU A 97 2.23 18.35 18.13
CA GLU A 97 3.36 19.21 18.47
C GLU A 97 2.95 20.67 18.68
N LEU A 98 2.07 21.21 17.82
CA LEU A 98 1.54 22.57 17.96
C LEU A 98 0.75 22.76 19.26
N ALA A 99 -0.06 21.78 19.66
CA ALA A 99 -0.80 21.82 20.91
C ALA A 99 0.14 21.83 22.13
N GLU A 100 1.22 21.04 22.11
CA GLU A 100 2.23 21.04 23.16
C GLU A 100 2.99 22.36 23.26
N GLN A 101 3.37 22.95 22.13
CA GLN A 101 4.04 24.26 22.10
C GLN A 101 3.14 25.38 22.67
N GLY A 102 1.85 25.37 22.36
CA GLY A 102 0.87 26.31 22.91
C GLY A 102 0.77 26.21 24.44
N ARG A 103 0.72 24.99 24.98
CA ARG A 103 0.73 24.74 26.43
C ARG A 103 1.99 25.24 27.13
N ARG A 104 3.17 25.03 26.53
CA ARG A 104 4.45 25.51 27.10
C ARG A 104 4.49 27.03 27.17
N LYS A 105 4.01 27.73 26.14
CA LYS A 105 3.93 29.20 26.14
C LYS A 105 2.95 29.73 27.19
N ALA A 106 1.80 29.07 27.37
CA ALA A 106 0.79 29.49 28.35
C ALA A 106 1.21 29.25 29.81
N GLY A 107 2.13 28.31 30.08
CA GLY A 107 2.68 28.08 31.43
C GLY A 107 3.91 28.92 31.77
N MET A 108 4.39 29.76 30.84
CA MET A 108 5.55 30.66 31.02
C MET A 108 5.15 32.13 31.19
N GLY A 109 3.85 32.46 31.12
CA GLY A 109 3.28 33.78 31.42
C GLY A 109 2.40 33.72 32.65
#